data_AF-A0A9E3EGB1-F1
#
_entry.id   AF-A0A9E3EGB1-F1
#
_cell.length_a   1.000
_cell.length_b   1.000
_cell.length_c   1.000
_cell.angle_alpha   90.00
_cell.angle_beta   90.00
_cell.angle_gamma   90.00
#
_symmetry.space_group_name_H-M   'P 1'
#
loop_
_entity.id
_entity.type
_entity.pdbx_description
1 polymer ?
#
loop_
_entity_poly.entity_id
_entity_poly.type
_entity_poly.pdbx_seq_one_letter_code
_entity_poly.pdbx_strand_id
1 'polypeptide(L)'
;MVLDRVEEAPKNISAQKRRFWSADAKQRIVAETMEPDSTMAEVARRHGVNPNLLFTWRRQAKRKASADAGLVELVPVVVAPEPAAPVSRVEIVLVGGERILVDADVDAGALARIVRALSRR
;
A
#
# COMPACT_ATOMS: atom_id res chain seq x y z
N MET A 1 17.30 -67.14 34.64
CA MET A 1 16.51 -66.28 33.73
C MET A 1 16.68 -64.85 34.20
N VAL A 2 17.77 -64.19 33.80
CA VAL A 2 18.00 -62.76 34.02
C VAL A 2 18.63 -62.29 32.71
N LEU A 3 17.88 -61.55 31.91
CA LEU A 3 18.39 -60.90 30.71
C LEU A 3 17.98 -59.44 30.73
N ASP A 4 19.03 -58.63 30.64
CA ASP A 4 19.12 -57.28 30.13
C ASP A 4 18.15 -56.22 30.65
N ARG A 5 18.62 -55.59 31.72
CA ARG A 5 18.36 -54.17 31.99
C ARG A 5 18.98 -53.36 30.85
N VAL A 6 18.14 -52.89 29.92
CA VAL A 6 18.54 -51.96 28.87
C VAL A 6 18.95 -50.63 29.55
N GLU A 7 20.24 -50.40 29.62
CA GLU A 7 20.85 -49.15 30.05
C GLU A 7 20.62 -48.10 28.95
N GLU A 8 19.53 -47.34 29.06
CA GLU A 8 19.29 -46.18 28.19
C GLU A 8 20.36 -45.11 28.46
N ALA A 9 21.33 -45.03 27.55
CA ALA A 9 22.35 -44.01 27.55
C ALA A 9 21.70 -42.61 27.53
N PRO A 10 22.13 -41.66 28.38
CA PRO A 10 21.60 -40.31 28.34
C PRO A 10 21.90 -39.69 26.97
N LYS A 11 20.83 -39.26 26.28
CA LYS A 11 20.95 -38.39 25.11
C LYS A 11 21.70 -37.14 25.57
N ASN A 12 23.00 -37.10 25.28
CA ASN A 12 23.82 -35.93 25.45
C ASN A 12 23.35 -34.88 24.43
N ILE A 13 22.24 -34.21 24.75
CA ILE A 13 21.91 -32.91 24.20
C ILE A 13 22.99 -32.01 24.76
N SER A 14 24.15 -32.00 24.11
CA SER A 14 25.23 -31.07 24.40
C SER A 14 24.57 -29.71 24.57
N ALA A 15 24.80 -29.08 25.72
CA ALA A 15 24.37 -27.74 26.01
C ALA A 15 25.12 -26.81 25.05
N GLN A 16 24.74 -26.86 23.77
CA GLN A 16 25.31 -26.09 22.70
C GLN A 16 24.85 -24.67 22.97
N LYS A 17 25.70 -23.96 23.72
CA LYS A 17 25.60 -22.56 24.10
C LYS A 17 24.86 -21.83 22.99
N ARG A 18 23.58 -21.54 23.20
CA ARG A 18 22.70 -20.95 22.19
C ARG A 18 23.42 -19.73 21.66
N ARG A 19 23.88 -19.81 20.40
CA ARG A 19 24.69 -18.75 19.80
C ARG A 19 23.76 -17.56 19.61
N PHE A 20 23.91 -16.54 20.44
CA PHE A 20 23.17 -15.31 20.33
C PHE A 20 23.77 -14.47 19.20
N TRP A 21 22.90 -14.02 18.30
CA TRP A 21 23.27 -13.14 17.20
C TRP A 21 22.75 -11.74 17.52
N SER A 22 23.66 -10.78 17.66
CA SER A 22 23.27 -9.37 17.75
C SER A 22 22.56 -8.91 16.47
N ALA A 23 21.80 -7.83 16.56
CA ALA A 23 21.12 -7.25 15.40
C ALA A 23 22.12 -6.94 14.27
N ASP A 24 23.25 -6.33 14.62
CA ASP A 24 24.32 -5.97 13.67
C ASP A 24 24.97 -7.20 13.03
N ALA A 25 25.23 -8.25 13.82
CA ALA A 25 25.78 -9.49 13.28
C ALA A 25 24.80 -10.14 12.30
N LYS A 26 23.51 -10.16 12.64
CA LYS A 26 22.47 -10.65 11.74
C LYS A 26 22.40 -9.84 10.45
N GLN A 27 22.47 -8.50 10.53
CA GLN A 27 22.44 -7.62 9.36
C GLN A 27 23.64 -7.86 8.45
N ARG A 28 24.86 -7.95 9.00
CA ARG A 28 26.07 -8.24 8.21
C ARG A 28 25.97 -9.57 7.47
N ILE A 29 25.54 -10.63 8.16
CA ILE A 29 25.40 -11.97 7.56
C ILE A 29 24.32 -11.95 6.47
N VAL A 30 23.20 -11.27 6.69
CA VAL A 30 22.14 -11.15 5.67
C VAL A 30 22.61 -10.34 4.46
N ALA A 31 23.37 -9.26 4.66
CA ALA A 31 23.91 -8.46 3.57
C ALA A 31 24.83 -9.29 2.65
N GLU A 32 25.69 -10.12 3.23
CA GLU A 32 26.55 -11.05 2.48
C GLU A 32 25.76 -12.02 1.58
N THR A 33 24.53 -12.41 1.98
CA THR A 33 23.68 -13.25 1.11
C THR A 33 23.06 -12.54 -0.10
N MET A 34 23.20 -11.21 -0.18
CA MET A 34 22.71 -10.40 -1.30
C MET A 34 23.79 -10.10 -2.33
N GLU A 35 25.05 -10.44 -2.04
CA GLU A 35 26.14 -10.30 -3.00
C GLU A 35 25.93 -11.26 -4.19
N PRO A 36 26.15 -10.80 -5.45
CA PRO A 36 25.88 -11.59 -6.65
C PRO A 36 26.56 -12.95 -6.68
N ASP A 37 27.76 -13.04 -6.10
CA ASP A 37 28.62 -14.23 -6.13
C ASP A 37 28.45 -15.15 -4.90
N SER A 38 27.56 -14.82 -3.96
CA SER A 38 27.40 -15.56 -2.71
C SER A 38 26.16 -16.46 -2.68
N THR A 39 26.34 -17.72 -2.29
CA THR A 39 25.22 -18.65 -2.06
C THR A 39 24.82 -18.68 -0.59
N MET A 40 23.51 -18.80 -0.30
CA MET A 40 23.01 -18.87 1.08
C MET A 40 23.62 -20.04 1.87
N ALA A 41 23.88 -21.18 1.23
CA ALA A 41 24.49 -22.34 1.87
C ALA A 41 25.96 -22.10 2.24
N GLU A 42 26.71 -21.38 1.42
CA GLU A 42 28.08 -20.99 1.72
C GLU A 42 28.16 -20.00 2.87
N VAL A 43 27.36 -18.93 2.83
CA VAL A 43 27.29 -17.92 3.89
C VAL A 43 26.86 -18.57 5.22
N ALA A 44 25.87 -19.45 5.19
CA ALA A 44 25.44 -20.22 6.36
C ALA A 44 26.58 -21.04 6.99
N ARG A 45 27.36 -21.76 6.17
CA ARG A 45 28.52 -22.54 6.65
C ARG A 45 29.61 -21.64 7.23
N ARG A 46 29.96 -20.55 6.53
CA ARG A 46 30.99 -19.59 6.94
C ARG A 46 30.71 -18.99 8.32
N HIS A 47 29.44 -18.68 8.59
CA HIS A 47 29.02 -18.09 9.87
C HIS A 47 28.56 -19.13 10.90
N GLY A 48 28.48 -20.41 10.55
CA GLY A 48 27.93 -21.46 11.41
C GLY A 48 26.47 -21.19 11.79
N VAL A 49 25.69 -20.66 10.85
CA VAL A 49 24.26 -20.36 10.98
C VAL A 49 23.46 -21.44 10.27
N ASN A 50 22.32 -21.83 10.84
CA ASN A 50 21.40 -22.74 10.17
C ASN A 50 20.83 -22.06 8.91
N PRO A 51 20.91 -22.67 7.70
CA PRO A 51 20.38 -22.09 6.47
C PRO A 51 18.92 -21.61 6.59
N ASN A 52 18.04 -22.37 7.24
CA ASN A 52 16.63 -22.00 7.42
C ASN A 52 16.45 -20.72 8.24
N LEU A 53 17.32 -20.53 9.25
CA LEU A 53 17.33 -19.32 10.06
C LEU A 53 17.81 -18.12 9.23
N LEU A 54 18.81 -18.32 8.37
CA LEU A 54 19.32 -17.29 7.47
C LEU A 54 18.28 -16.88 6.41
N PHE A 55 17.55 -17.83 5.82
CA PHE A 55 16.39 -17.56 4.96
C PHE A 55 15.34 -16.70 5.67
N THR A 56 15.05 -17.03 6.92
CA THR A 56 14.08 -16.29 7.74
C THR A 56 14.53 -14.86 7.98
N TRP A 57 15.80 -14.65 8.32
CA TRP A 57 16.37 -13.32 8.51
C TRP A 57 16.40 -12.51 7.21
N ARG A 58 16.75 -13.13 6.08
CA ARG A 58 16.73 -12.49 4.76
C ARG A 58 15.33 -12.00 4.40
N ARG A 59 14.29 -12.81 4.65
CA ARG A 59 12.89 -12.44 4.42
C ARG A 59 12.45 -11.28 5.32
N GLN A 60 12.86 -11.29 6.60
CA GLN A 60 12.55 -10.21 7.54
C GLN A 60 13.24 -8.90 7.15
N ALA A 61 14.51 -8.96 6.71
CA ALA A 61 15.24 -7.79 6.24
C ALA A 61 14.57 -7.17 5.00
N LYS A 62 14.15 -7.99 4.03
CA LYS A 62 13.42 -7.49 2.85
C LYS A 62 12.10 -6.82 3.22
N ARG A 63 11.34 -7.38 4.17
CA ARG A 63 10.10 -6.77 4.67
C ARG A 63 10.34 -5.44 5.38
N LYS A 64 11.40 -5.34 6.19
CA LYS A 64 11.79 -4.08 6.82
C LYS A 64 12.19 -3.05 5.78
N ALA A 65 13.01 -3.43 4.80
CA ALA A 65 13.39 -2.54 3.69
C ALA A 65 12.16 -2.05 2.90
N SER A 66 11.15 -2.91 2.68
CA SER A 66 9.88 -2.48 2.06
C SER A 66 9.02 -1.58 2.94
N ALA A 67 9.07 -1.75 4.26
CA ALA A 67 8.37 -0.88 5.21
C ALA A 67 9.06 0.49 5.33
N ASP A 68 10.40 0.51 5.35
CA ASP A 68 11.21 1.74 5.37
C ASP A 68 11.11 2.48 4.02
N ALA A 69 11.04 1.74 2.91
CA ALA A 69 10.70 2.30 1.59
C ALA A 69 9.22 2.72 1.48
N GLY A 70 8.41 2.47 2.52
CA GLY A 70 7.02 2.93 2.66
C GLY A 70 6.88 4.42 2.91
N LEU A 71 7.99 5.17 3.01
CA LEU A 71 8.01 6.60 2.75
C LEU A 71 8.11 6.85 1.23
N VAL A 72 7.16 6.31 0.47
CA VAL A 72 6.94 6.76 -0.90
C VAL A 72 6.35 8.16 -0.76
N GLU A 73 7.11 9.19 -1.15
CA GLU A 73 6.61 10.56 -1.18
C GLU A 73 5.43 10.61 -2.16
N LEU A 74 4.22 10.66 -1.62
CA LEU A 74 3.00 10.74 -2.42
C LEU A 74 2.93 12.14 -3.01
N VAL A 75 3.26 12.27 -4.29
CA VAL A 75 3.08 13.53 -5.03
C VAL A 75 1.57 13.73 -5.25
N PRO A 76 0.99 14.85 -4.82
CA PRO A 76 -0.42 15.13 -5.04
C PRO A 76 -0.70 15.26 -6.54
N VAL A 77 -1.54 14.36 -7.06
CA VAL A 77 -2.08 14.48 -8.42
C VAL A 77 -3.19 15.52 -8.38
N VAL A 78 -2.95 16.66 -9.03
CA VAL A 78 -3.98 17.68 -9.25
C VAL A 78 -4.83 17.23 -10.44
N VAL A 79 -6.08 16.83 -10.16
CA VAL A 79 -7.08 16.60 -11.20
C VAL A 79 -7.53 17.97 -11.70
N ALA A 80 -7.14 18.34 -12.92
CA ALA A 80 -7.67 19.53 -13.57
C ALA A 80 -9.19 19.36 -13.73
N PRO A 81 -10.01 20.37 -13.41
CA PRO A 81 -11.44 20.29 -13.67
C PRO A 81 -11.64 20.09 -15.17
N GLU A 82 -12.41 19.05 -15.53
CA GLU A 82 -12.88 18.84 -16.89
C GLU A 82 -13.57 20.14 -17.36
N PRO A 83 -13.26 20.66 -18.56
CA PRO A 83 -13.87 21.89 -19.03
C PRO A 83 -15.38 21.68 -19.09
N ALA A 84 -16.09 22.31 -18.15
CA ALA A 84 -17.54 22.29 -18.12
C ALA A 84 -18.05 22.76 -19.48
N ALA A 85 -18.88 21.95 -20.13
CA ALA A 85 -19.53 22.35 -21.36
C ALA A 85 -20.23 23.70 -21.14
N PRO A 86 -20.17 24.63 -22.12
CA PRO A 86 -20.78 25.94 -21.96
C PRO A 86 -22.30 25.78 -21.78
N VAL A 87 -22.78 25.92 -20.55
CA VAL A 87 -24.21 26.00 -20.25
C VAL A 87 -24.72 27.33 -20.80
N SER A 88 -25.39 27.25 -21.95
CA SER A 88 -25.96 28.43 -22.60
C SER A 88 -27.27 28.77 -21.89
N ARG A 89 -27.24 29.82 -21.06
CA ARG A 89 -28.41 30.39 -20.37
C ARG A 89 -28.78 31.73 -20.96
N VAL A 90 -30.08 31.96 -21.12
CA VAL A 90 -30.63 33.25 -21.53
C VAL A 90 -31.40 33.85 -20.36
N GLU A 91 -31.08 35.09 -20.01
CA GLU A 91 -31.86 35.89 -19.07
C GLU A 91 -32.92 36.69 -19.84
N ILE A 92 -34.18 36.48 -19.51
CA ILE A 92 -35.33 37.21 -20.07
C ILE A 92 -35.80 38.20 -19.02
N VAL A 93 -35.75 39.48 -19.34
CA VAL A 93 -36.28 40.56 -18.50
C VAL A 93 -37.68 40.91 -18.99
N LEU A 94 -38.68 40.74 -18.13
CA LEU A 94 -40.04 41.16 -18.41
C LEU A 94 -40.21 42.67 -18.19
N VAL A 95 -41.22 43.25 -18.83
CA VAL A 95 -41.54 44.69 -18.70
C VAL A 95 -41.85 45.09 -17.25
N GLY A 96 -42.33 44.15 -16.42
CA GLY A 96 -42.58 44.34 -14.98
C GLY A 96 -41.34 44.31 -14.10
N GLY A 97 -40.15 44.05 -14.67
CA GLY A 97 -38.88 43.98 -13.96
C GLY A 97 -38.52 42.59 -13.43
N GLU A 98 -39.41 41.61 -13.57
CA GLU A 98 -39.09 40.22 -13.27
C GLU A 98 -38.06 39.65 -14.24
N ARG A 99 -37.22 38.76 -13.74
CA ARG A 99 -36.12 38.14 -14.49
C ARG A 99 -36.29 36.64 -14.50
N ILE A 100 -36.19 36.05 -15.68
CA ILE A 100 -36.30 34.61 -15.88
C ILE A 100 -34.99 34.11 -16.48
N LEU A 101 -34.29 33.21 -15.79
CA LEU A 101 -33.17 32.48 -16.38
C LEU A 101 -33.68 31.20 -17.05
N VAL A 102 -33.28 30.98 -18.29
CA VAL A 102 -33.73 29.88 -19.13
C VAL A 102 -32.51 29.10 -19.62
N ASP A 103 -32.46 27.81 -19.31
CA ASP A 103 -31.50 26.87 -19.87
C ASP A 103 -31.91 26.46 -21.30
N ALA A 104 -30.96 26.00 -22.11
CA ALA A 104 -31.18 25.68 -23.52
C ALA A 104 -32.19 24.54 -23.78
N ASP A 105 -32.48 23.72 -22.77
CA ASP A 105 -33.38 22.57 -22.83
C ASP A 105 -34.83 22.88 -22.40
N VAL A 106 -35.15 24.13 -22.06
CA VAL A 106 -36.49 24.51 -21.60
C VAL A 106 -37.50 24.51 -22.75
N ASP A 107 -38.61 23.78 -22.55
CA ASP A 107 -39.74 23.74 -23.47
C ASP A 107 -40.40 25.13 -23.63
N ALA A 108 -40.63 25.53 -24.89
CA ALA A 108 -41.22 26.81 -25.22
C ALA A 108 -42.66 26.96 -24.69
N GLY A 109 -43.44 25.88 -24.65
CA GLY A 109 -44.79 25.88 -24.10
C GLY A 109 -44.82 26.08 -22.58
N ALA A 110 -43.88 25.47 -21.86
CA ALA A 110 -43.66 25.69 -20.44
C ALA A 110 -43.25 27.15 -20.16
N LEU A 111 -42.29 27.68 -20.93
CA LEU A 111 -41.85 29.07 -20.78
C LEU A 111 -42.99 30.07 -21.04
N ALA A 112 -43.78 29.87 -22.09
CA ALA A 112 -44.93 30.72 -22.41
C ALA A 112 -46.00 30.73 -21.29
N ARG A 113 -46.22 29.59 -20.62
CA ARG A 113 -47.14 29.50 -19.47
C ARG A 113 -46.64 30.34 -18.30
N ILE A 114 -45.34 30.30 -18.00
CA ILE A 114 -44.72 31.06 -16.91
C ILE A 114 -44.81 32.57 -17.21
N VAL A 115 -44.41 32.99 -18.41
CA VAL A 115 -44.47 34.41 -18.82
C VAL A 115 -45.90 34.95 -18.71
N ARG A 116 -46.90 34.21 -19.22
CA ARG A 116 -48.32 34.59 -19.11
C ARG A 116 -48.84 34.63 -17.68
N ALA A 117 -48.31 33.80 -16.79
CA ALA A 117 -48.71 33.80 -15.38
C ALA A 117 -48.16 35.01 -14.64
N LEU A 118 -46.91 35.39 -14.92
CA LEU A 118 -46.26 36.56 -14.33
C LEU A 118 -46.86 37.87 -14.85
N SER A 119 -47.25 37.93 -16.12
CA SER A 119 -47.85 39.13 -16.74
C SER A 119 -49.30 39.42 -16.32
N ARG A 120 -49.90 38.61 -15.44
CA ARG A 120 -51.27 38.78 -14.95
C ARG A 120 -51.34 39.35 -13.53
N ARG A 121 -50.19 39.61 -12.91
CA ARG A 121 -50.09 40.38 -11.67
C ARG A 121 -50.13 41.88 -11.98
#